data_AF-I7JYT0-F1
#
_entry.id   AF-I7JYT0-F1
#
_cell.length_a   1.000
_cell.length_b   1.000
_cell.length_c   1.000
_cell.angle_alpha   90.00
_cell.angle_beta   90.00
_cell.angle_gamma   90.00
#
_symmetry.space_group_name_H-M   'P 1'
#
loop_
_entity.id
_entity.type
_entity.pdbx_description
1 polymer ?
#
loop_
_entity_poly.entity_id
_entity_poly.type
_entity_poly.pdbx_seq_one_letter_code
_entity_poly.pdbx_strand_id
1 'polypeptide(L)'
;MFKHLADYNEGEEINTVAKITSSQLRLSQSNNNPFLIVQLADSSGEIKGIYWRAEAGDDNVFSAGTIVEIDGRRTVYQGQAQIRIYSMRVVTEKDGYDLSEFVKQAPEKSDSIEEEINSYVFEILNPTWNRIVRYLLKKWKDNFFSFPAGKSNHHAVQGGLAYHTVSMLRLAKAIVNCYPQVDKSLLYAGCILHDMGKVIELSGPVATQYTVEGNMIGHLVLIDEQIFLAANELKLDTKSEDLLLLRHMVLAHHGKFEYGSPKLPQLLEAEILHQIDDFDAGVYAITNALQHTKPGTYTDAIKSRDGRRFYRPTKDEALDQAKLLE
;
A
#
# COMPACT_ATOMS: atom_id res chain seq x y z
N MET A 1 -8.82 -26.10 7.49
CA MET A 1 -9.51 -24.83 7.83
C MET A 1 -9.24 -24.58 9.30
N PHE A 2 -8.55 -23.49 9.61
CA PHE A 2 -8.28 -23.14 11.01
C PHE A 2 -9.55 -22.63 11.69
N LYS A 3 -9.60 -22.79 13.01
CA LYS A 3 -10.66 -22.18 13.81
C LYS A 3 -10.47 -20.66 13.82
N HIS A 4 -11.55 -19.90 13.71
CA HIS A 4 -11.48 -18.45 13.75
C HIS A 4 -10.99 -17.93 15.11
N LEU A 5 -10.30 -16.80 15.11
CA LEU A 5 -9.75 -16.16 16.32
C LEU A 5 -10.84 -15.85 17.36
N ALA A 6 -12.05 -15.50 16.92
CA ALA A 6 -13.19 -15.23 17.79
C ALA A 6 -13.74 -16.48 18.49
N ASP A 7 -13.56 -17.67 17.90
CA ASP A 7 -14.20 -18.91 18.37
C ASP A 7 -13.39 -19.65 19.44
N TYR A 8 -12.13 -19.25 19.69
CA TYR A 8 -11.31 -19.82 20.75
C TYR A 8 -11.80 -19.40 22.14
N ASN A 9 -12.08 -20.39 22.99
CA ASN A 9 -12.52 -20.20 24.36
C ASN A 9 -11.35 -19.87 25.29
N GLU A 10 -11.63 -19.26 26.44
CA GLU A 10 -10.60 -19.01 27.46
C GLU A 10 -9.90 -20.32 27.86
N GLY A 11 -8.56 -20.27 27.88
CA GLY A 11 -7.73 -21.41 28.24
C GLY A 11 -7.53 -22.45 27.13
N GLU A 12 -8.13 -22.26 25.95
CA GLU A 12 -7.93 -23.13 24.78
C GLU A 12 -6.55 -22.90 24.14
N GLU A 13 -5.89 -23.99 23.75
CA GLU A 13 -4.66 -23.95 22.94
C GLU A 13 -5.00 -23.55 21.51
N ILE A 14 -4.17 -22.70 20.93
CA ILE A 14 -4.34 -22.08 19.63
C ILE A 14 -3.18 -22.52 18.75
N ASN A 15 -3.50 -23.11 17.60
CA ASN A 15 -2.63 -23.24 16.45
C ASN A 15 -3.42 -22.71 15.24
N THR A 16 -3.03 -21.54 14.73
CA THR A 16 -3.77 -20.87 13.65
C THR A 16 -2.85 -19.96 12.84
N VAL A 17 -3.37 -19.47 11.72
CA VAL A 17 -2.73 -18.46 10.87
C VAL A 17 -3.51 -17.15 10.99
N ALA A 18 -2.79 -16.05 11.19
CA ALA A 18 -3.39 -14.72 11.33
C ALA A 18 -2.47 -13.64 10.73
N LYS A 19 -3.05 -12.50 10.34
CA LYS A 19 -2.31 -11.33 9.87
C LYS A 19 -2.00 -10.42 11.06
N ILE A 20 -0.77 -9.92 11.16
CA ILE A 20 -0.41 -8.88 12.12
C ILE A 20 -0.90 -7.52 11.59
N THR A 21 -1.74 -6.81 12.33
CA THR A 21 -2.21 -5.44 11.97
C THR A 21 -1.46 -4.34 12.71
N SER A 22 -0.84 -4.67 13.86
CA SER A 22 0.04 -3.78 14.61
C SER A 22 1.09 -4.59 15.38
N SER A 23 2.28 -4.04 15.59
CA SER A 23 3.35 -4.67 16.36
C SER A 23 4.13 -3.62 17.14
N GLN A 24 4.39 -3.88 18.42
CA GLN A 24 5.13 -2.99 19.31
C GLN A 24 6.10 -3.78 20.17
N LEU A 25 7.39 -3.51 20.02
CA LEU A 25 8.42 -3.99 20.94
C LEU A 25 8.39 -3.18 22.23
N ARG A 26 8.33 -3.87 23.37
CA ARG A 26 8.38 -3.27 24.69
C ARG A 26 9.36 -4.03 25.57
N LEU A 27 9.87 -3.35 26.59
CA LEU A 27 10.66 -3.98 27.64
C LEU A 27 9.77 -4.26 28.85
N SER A 28 9.88 -5.47 29.39
CA SER A 28 9.17 -5.87 30.59
C SER A 28 9.68 -5.06 31.80
N GLN A 29 8.77 -4.50 32.59
CA GLN A 29 9.12 -3.69 33.76
C GLN A 29 9.81 -4.52 34.88
N SER A 30 9.66 -5.84 34.89
CA SER A 30 10.17 -6.70 35.96
C SER A 30 11.59 -7.22 35.72
N ASN A 31 11.96 -7.50 34.47
CA ASN A 31 13.24 -8.12 34.12
C ASN A 31 13.93 -7.47 32.91
N ASN A 32 13.36 -6.40 32.37
CA ASN A 32 13.85 -5.68 31.19
C ASN A 32 14.00 -6.54 29.92
N ASN A 33 13.36 -7.72 29.87
CA ASN A 33 13.37 -8.56 28.68
C ASN A 33 12.42 -7.98 27.61
N PRO A 34 12.82 -7.99 26.33
CA PRO A 34 11.95 -7.61 25.24
C PRO A 34 10.74 -8.55 25.08
N PHE A 35 9.59 -7.98 24.74
CA PHE A 35 8.40 -8.71 24.34
C PHE A 35 7.64 -7.92 23.27
N LEU A 36 6.94 -8.63 22.38
CA LEU A 36 6.10 -8.01 21.37
C LEU A 36 4.64 -8.01 21.83
N ILE A 37 4.00 -6.87 21.66
CA ILE A 37 2.54 -6.75 21.63
C ILE A 37 2.14 -6.66 20.16
N VAL A 38 1.38 -7.65 19.69
CA VAL A 38 0.87 -7.69 18.32
C VAL A 38 -0.66 -7.60 18.33
N GLN A 39 -1.24 -7.03 17.28
CA GLN A 39 -2.65 -7.23 16.95
C GLN A 39 -2.75 -8.25 15.83
N LEU A 40 -3.51 -9.30 16.04
CA LEU A 40 -3.71 -10.41 15.12
C LEU A 40 -5.12 -10.32 14.56
N ALA A 41 -5.26 -10.44 13.25
CA ALA A 41 -6.53 -10.37 12.55
C ALA A 41 -6.75 -11.59 11.67
N ASP A 42 -8.00 -12.04 11.63
CA ASP A 42 -8.56 -12.93 10.63
C ASP A 42 -9.93 -12.40 10.20
N SER A 43 -10.68 -13.18 9.41
CA SER A 43 -12.03 -12.78 8.96
C SER A 43 -13.07 -12.66 10.07
N SER A 44 -12.78 -13.11 11.30
CA SER A 44 -13.69 -13.01 12.45
C SER A 44 -13.45 -11.76 13.31
N GLY A 45 -12.31 -11.08 13.13
CA GLY A 45 -11.98 -9.84 13.84
C GLY A 45 -10.53 -9.77 14.29
N GLU A 46 -10.25 -8.86 15.23
CA GLU A 46 -8.91 -8.64 15.78
C GLU A 46 -8.78 -9.10 17.24
N ILE A 47 -7.60 -9.59 17.60
CA ILE A 47 -7.22 -9.88 18.99
C ILE A 47 -5.76 -9.57 19.29
N LYS A 48 -5.53 -9.07 20.51
CA LYS A 48 -4.19 -8.81 21.04
C LYS A 48 -3.44 -10.10 21.32
N GLY A 49 -2.23 -10.19 20.79
CA GLY A 49 -1.23 -11.21 21.12
C GLY A 49 -0.07 -10.64 21.93
N ILE A 50 0.46 -11.42 22.86
CA ILE A 50 1.70 -11.10 23.59
C ILE A 50 2.71 -12.22 23.37
N TYR A 51 3.82 -11.89 22.70
CA TYR A 51 4.95 -12.79 22.46
C TYR A 51 6.13 -12.40 23.36
N TRP A 52 6.34 -13.20 24.41
CA TRP A 52 7.31 -12.91 25.49
C TRP A 52 8.75 -13.29 25.17
N ARG A 53 8.98 -14.00 24.06
CA ARG A 53 10.30 -14.47 23.62
C ARG A 53 10.84 -13.63 22.46
N ALA A 54 10.47 -12.35 22.42
CA ALA A 54 10.93 -11.46 21.37
C ALA A 54 12.43 -11.20 21.54
N GLU A 55 13.15 -11.15 20.42
CA GLU A 55 14.55 -10.73 20.36
C GLU A 55 14.68 -9.37 19.65
N ALA A 56 15.88 -8.77 19.70
CA ALA A 56 16.12 -7.53 18.98
C ALA A 56 16.02 -7.77 17.48
N GLY A 57 15.15 -7.02 16.79
CA GLY A 57 14.90 -7.16 15.35
C GLY A 57 13.66 -7.99 14.99
N ASP A 58 13.05 -8.68 15.96
CA ASP A 58 11.78 -9.40 15.75
C ASP A 58 10.63 -8.46 15.37
N ASP A 59 10.68 -7.19 15.79
CA ASP A 59 9.70 -6.17 15.42
C ASP A 59 9.72 -5.81 13.93
N ASN A 60 10.86 -5.99 13.26
CA ASN A 60 10.96 -5.84 11.81
C ASN A 60 10.31 -7.02 11.08
N VAL A 61 10.57 -8.24 11.56
CA VAL A 61 10.06 -9.49 10.99
C VAL A 61 8.55 -9.61 11.21
N PHE A 62 8.11 -9.47 12.45
CA PHE A 62 6.71 -9.55 12.89
C PHE A 62 6.05 -8.17 12.89
N SER A 63 6.21 -7.44 11.78
CA SER A 63 5.62 -6.13 11.59
C SER A 63 4.19 -6.20 11.03
N ALA A 64 3.48 -5.08 11.06
CA ALA A 64 2.15 -4.99 10.46
C ALA A 64 2.18 -5.38 8.98
N GLY A 65 1.21 -6.18 8.55
CA GLY A 65 1.15 -6.79 7.23
C GLY A 65 1.55 -8.27 7.23
N THR A 66 2.45 -8.70 8.10
CA THR A 66 3.00 -10.06 8.11
C THR A 66 1.93 -11.11 8.46
N ILE A 67 1.81 -12.16 7.67
CA ILE A 67 1.00 -13.34 7.99
C ILE A 67 1.87 -14.30 8.80
N VAL A 68 1.36 -14.73 9.95
CA VAL A 68 2.08 -15.58 10.88
C VAL A 68 1.26 -16.81 11.26
N GLU A 69 1.95 -17.93 11.39
CA GLU A 69 1.45 -19.10 12.09
C GLU A 69 1.82 -18.94 13.56
N ILE A 70 0.82 -19.05 14.43
CA ILE A 70 0.96 -18.84 15.86
C ILE A 70 0.62 -20.13 16.60
N ASP A 71 1.47 -20.47 17.56
CA ASP A 71 1.12 -21.38 18.64
C ASP A 71 1.01 -20.58 19.93
N GLY A 72 -0.06 -20.79 20.68
CA GLY A 72 -0.28 -20.07 21.91
C GLY A 72 -1.53 -20.53 22.64
N ARG A 73 -1.95 -19.73 23.61
CA ARG A 73 -3.14 -20.02 24.40
C ARG A 73 -4.01 -18.80 24.57
N ARG A 74 -5.32 -18.98 24.44
CA ARG A 74 -6.30 -17.93 24.74
C ARG A 74 -6.28 -17.64 26.24
N THR A 75 -6.12 -16.38 26.59
CA THR A 75 -6.10 -15.92 27.99
C THR A 75 -6.96 -14.68 28.14
N VAL A 76 -7.34 -14.37 29.38
CA VAL A 76 -8.00 -13.11 29.72
C VAL A 76 -7.07 -12.35 30.66
N TYR A 77 -6.82 -11.09 30.36
CA TYR A 77 -6.04 -10.18 31.22
C TYR A 77 -6.83 -8.90 31.42
N GLN A 78 -7.10 -8.55 32.69
CA GLN A 78 -7.91 -7.40 33.06
C GLN A 78 -9.27 -7.34 32.33
N GLY A 79 -9.90 -8.50 32.15
CA GLY A 79 -11.20 -8.63 31.48
C GLY A 79 -11.16 -8.56 29.95
N GLN A 80 -9.99 -8.37 29.34
CA GLN A 80 -9.82 -8.38 27.90
C GLN A 80 -9.20 -9.70 27.43
N ALA A 81 -9.80 -10.27 26.38
CA ALA A 81 -9.26 -11.45 25.74
C ALA A 81 -7.95 -11.14 25.00
N GLN A 82 -6.96 -12.01 25.15
CA GLN A 82 -5.68 -11.92 24.46
C GLN A 82 -5.09 -13.31 24.21
N ILE A 83 -4.11 -13.40 23.33
CA ILE A 83 -3.36 -14.63 23.07
C ILE A 83 -1.99 -14.53 23.73
N ARG A 84 -1.65 -15.50 24.59
CA ARG A 84 -0.26 -15.68 25.02
C ARG A 84 0.44 -16.53 23.97
N ILE A 85 1.35 -15.94 23.22
CA ILE A 85 2.04 -16.58 22.10
C ILE A 85 3.28 -17.32 22.63
N TYR A 86 3.41 -18.60 22.29
CA TYR A 86 4.57 -19.44 22.60
C TYR A 86 5.61 -19.43 21.48
N SER A 87 5.15 -19.54 20.24
CA SER A 87 5.94 -19.44 19.01
C SER A 87 5.15 -18.71 17.94
N MET A 88 5.89 -18.01 17.09
CA MET A 88 5.37 -17.26 15.96
C MET A 88 6.37 -17.39 14.82
N ARG A 89 5.89 -17.75 13.62
CA ARG A 89 6.73 -17.81 12.42
C ARG A 89 6.01 -17.16 11.24
N VAL A 90 6.77 -16.54 10.36
CA VAL A 90 6.24 -15.98 9.11
C VAL A 90 5.76 -17.12 8.23
N VAL A 91 4.55 -16.95 7.69
CA VAL A 91 4.00 -17.85 6.67
C VAL A 91 4.39 -17.33 5.30
N THR A 92 4.85 -18.24 4.44
CA THR A 92 5.24 -17.98 3.07
C THR A 92 4.41 -18.84 2.11
N GLU A 93 4.44 -18.53 0.81
CA GLU A 93 3.76 -19.34 -0.21
C GLU A 93 4.22 -20.81 -0.22
N LYS A 94 5.43 -21.10 0.29
CA LYS A 94 5.98 -22.45 0.38
C LYS A 94 5.29 -23.33 1.43
N ASP A 95 4.54 -22.72 2.35
CA ASP A 95 3.84 -23.43 3.41
C ASP A 95 2.52 -24.05 2.95
N GLY A 96 2.11 -23.85 1.68
CA GLY A 96 0.93 -24.47 1.09
C GLY A 96 -0.40 -23.84 1.50
N TYR A 97 -0.36 -22.70 2.21
CA TYR A 97 -1.54 -21.92 2.54
C TYR A 97 -1.94 -21.03 1.36
N ASP A 98 -3.25 -20.91 1.11
CA ASP A 98 -3.78 -19.86 0.24
C ASP A 98 -3.78 -18.54 1.02
N LEU A 99 -2.67 -17.81 0.92
CA LEU A 99 -2.51 -16.55 1.64
C LEU A 99 -3.47 -15.45 1.15
N SER A 100 -4.09 -15.63 -0.01
CA SER A 100 -5.06 -14.66 -0.56
C SER A 100 -6.31 -14.52 0.30
N GLU A 101 -6.67 -15.55 1.10
CA GLU A 101 -7.78 -15.49 2.06
C GLU A 101 -7.53 -14.49 3.20
N PHE A 102 -6.27 -14.11 3.45
CA PHE A 102 -5.86 -13.21 4.52
C PHE A 102 -5.44 -11.82 4.01
N VAL A 103 -5.53 -11.59 2.69
CA VAL A 103 -5.14 -10.34 2.05
C VAL A 103 -6.34 -9.74 1.33
N LYS A 104 -6.71 -8.54 1.79
CA LYS A 104 -7.69 -7.69 1.13
C LYS A 104 -7.25 -7.44 -0.31
N GLN A 105 -8.19 -7.47 -1.26
CA GLN A 105 -7.93 -7.27 -2.68
C GLN A 105 -8.48 -5.92 -3.13
N ALA A 106 -7.88 -5.34 -4.18
CA ALA A 106 -8.42 -4.15 -4.81
C ALA A 106 -9.88 -4.37 -5.29
N PRO A 107 -10.72 -3.33 -5.26
CA PRO A 107 -12.16 -3.44 -5.55
C PRO A 107 -12.48 -3.66 -7.04
N GLU A 108 -11.47 -3.64 -7.90
CA GLU A 108 -11.61 -3.81 -9.35
C GLU A 108 -10.68 -4.92 -9.85
N LYS A 109 -11.14 -5.68 -10.84
CA LYS A 109 -10.39 -6.81 -11.41
C LYS A 109 -9.17 -6.30 -12.18
N SER A 110 -8.05 -6.98 -11.98
CA SER A 110 -6.77 -6.68 -12.64
C SER A 110 -6.90 -6.51 -14.16
N ASP A 111 -7.58 -7.42 -14.85
CA ASP A 111 -7.74 -7.35 -16.32
C ASP A 111 -8.43 -6.06 -16.78
N SER A 112 -9.47 -5.62 -16.05
CA SER A 112 -10.17 -4.36 -16.36
C SER A 112 -9.29 -3.14 -16.11
N ILE A 113 -8.47 -3.17 -15.05
CA ILE A 113 -7.51 -2.11 -14.74
C ILE A 113 -6.43 -2.08 -15.83
N GLU A 114 -5.92 -3.23 -16.26
CA GLU A 114 -4.93 -3.34 -17.31
C GLU A 114 -5.44 -2.76 -18.64
N GLU A 115 -6.66 -3.12 -19.06
CA GLU A 115 -7.29 -2.56 -20.26
C GLU A 115 -7.42 -1.04 -20.18
N GLU A 116 -7.84 -0.51 -19.03
CA GLU A 116 -8.02 0.94 -18.86
C GLU A 116 -6.68 1.67 -18.85
N ILE A 117 -5.67 1.19 -18.12
CA ILE A 117 -4.30 1.75 -18.14
C ILE A 117 -3.76 1.74 -19.57
N ASN A 118 -3.92 0.64 -20.31
CA ASN A 118 -3.49 0.56 -21.71
C ASN A 118 -4.17 1.63 -22.58
N SER A 119 -5.46 1.94 -22.33
CA SER A 119 -6.15 3.03 -23.04
C SER A 119 -5.47 4.39 -22.83
N TYR A 120 -5.04 4.70 -21.61
CA TYR A 120 -4.28 5.92 -21.31
C TYR A 120 -2.87 5.90 -21.95
N VAL A 121 -2.21 4.74 -22.00
CA VAL A 121 -0.93 4.59 -22.70
C VAL A 121 -1.06 4.90 -24.20
N PHE A 122 -2.19 4.61 -24.84
CA PHE A 122 -2.43 5.02 -26.23
C PHE A 122 -2.60 6.54 -26.41
N GLU A 123 -2.97 7.25 -25.35
CA GLU A 123 -3.11 8.72 -25.39
C GLU A 123 -1.80 9.48 -25.16
N ILE A 124 -0.71 8.79 -24.77
CA ILE A 124 0.62 9.39 -24.63
C ILE A 124 1.23 9.54 -26.03
N LEU A 125 1.21 10.76 -26.58
CA LEU A 125 1.63 11.05 -27.95
C LEU A 125 3.15 11.26 -28.08
N ASN A 126 3.82 11.67 -27.01
CA ASN A 126 5.29 11.79 -27.02
C ASN A 126 5.92 10.39 -27.16
N PRO A 127 6.75 10.15 -28.19
CA PRO A 127 7.30 8.82 -28.47
C PRO A 127 8.31 8.34 -27.41
N THR A 128 9.06 9.26 -26.79
CA THR A 128 10.04 8.94 -25.73
C THR A 128 9.30 8.38 -24.52
N TRP A 129 8.32 9.11 -24.00
CA TRP A 129 7.54 8.69 -22.82
C TRP A 129 6.73 7.43 -23.10
N ASN A 130 6.06 7.35 -24.25
CA ASN A 130 5.27 6.17 -24.61
C ASN A 130 6.11 4.89 -24.61
N ARG A 131 7.30 4.94 -25.22
CA ARG A 131 8.21 3.78 -25.29
C ARG A 131 8.72 3.37 -23.91
N ILE A 132 9.08 4.32 -23.06
CA ILE A 132 9.52 4.05 -21.67
C ILE A 132 8.39 3.41 -20.86
N VAL A 133 7.20 4.02 -20.88
CA VAL A 133 6.02 3.51 -20.17
C VAL A 133 5.69 2.08 -20.60
N ARG A 134 5.59 1.82 -21.91
CA ARG A 134 5.30 0.47 -22.43
C ARG A 134 6.39 -0.54 -22.05
N TYR A 135 7.65 -0.13 -22.11
CA TYR A 135 8.77 -1.00 -21.75
C TYR A 135 8.72 -1.40 -20.28
N LEU A 136 8.50 -0.45 -19.38
CA LEU A 136 8.45 -0.71 -17.94
C LEU A 136 7.20 -1.48 -17.51
N LEU A 137 6.02 -1.15 -18.06
CA LEU A 137 4.80 -1.93 -17.85
C LEU A 137 4.97 -3.39 -18.31
N LYS A 138 5.60 -3.61 -19.46
CA LYS A 138 5.90 -4.97 -19.94
C LYS A 138 6.89 -5.69 -19.03
N LYS A 139 7.95 -5.01 -18.59
CA LYS A 139 8.99 -5.57 -17.72
C LYS A 139 8.42 -6.00 -16.36
N TRP A 140 7.52 -5.21 -15.80
CA TRP A 140 7.03 -5.38 -14.43
C TRP A 140 5.58 -5.82 -14.33
N LYS A 141 4.97 -6.25 -15.44
CA LYS A 141 3.53 -6.55 -15.55
C LYS A 141 2.98 -7.32 -14.33
N ASP A 142 3.49 -8.52 -14.09
CA ASP A 142 2.94 -9.41 -13.06
C ASP A 142 3.05 -8.78 -11.65
N ASN A 143 4.15 -8.09 -11.34
CA ASN A 143 4.34 -7.42 -10.07
C ASN A 143 3.48 -6.16 -9.95
N PHE A 144 3.43 -5.32 -10.98
CA PHE A 144 2.70 -4.06 -10.97
C PHE A 144 1.20 -4.26 -10.71
N PHE A 145 0.61 -5.33 -11.28
CA PHE A 145 -0.80 -5.65 -11.12
C PHE A 145 -1.14 -6.47 -9.87
N SER A 146 -0.14 -7.01 -9.16
CA SER A 146 -0.35 -7.81 -7.94
C SER A 146 0.08 -7.09 -6.66
N PHE A 147 1.04 -6.18 -6.73
CA PHE A 147 1.61 -5.52 -5.54
C PHE A 147 0.64 -4.52 -4.90
N PRO A 148 0.74 -4.31 -3.58
CA PRO A 148 0.06 -3.20 -2.92
C PRO A 148 0.76 -1.87 -3.24
N ALA A 149 0.03 -0.75 -3.07
CA ALA A 149 0.63 0.58 -3.17
C ALA A 149 1.35 0.99 -1.86
N GLY A 150 1.31 0.18 -0.80
CA GLY A 150 2.01 0.46 0.44
C GLY A 150 1.86 -0.64 1.47
N LYS A 151 2.67 -0.60 2.52
CA LYS A 151 2.67 -1.62 3.57
C LYS A 151 1.42 -1.59 4.47
N SER A 152 1.01 -0.40 4.87
CA SER A 152 -0.10 -0.19 5.82
C SER A 152 -0.90 1.09 5.57
N ASN A 153 -0.64 1.76 4.45
CA ASN A 153 -1.25 3.03 4.10
C ASN A 153 -2.39 2.81 3.09
N HIS A 154 -2.80 3.86 2.37
CA HIS A 154 -3.82 3.78 1.34
C HIS A 154 -3.43 2.73 0.28
N HIS A 155 -4.43 1.99 -0.21
CA HIS A 155 -4.24 0.92 -1.19
C HIS A 155 -3.24 -0.18 -0.75
N ALA A 156 -3.13 -0.46 0.55
CA ALA A 156 -2.33 -1.56 1.12
C ALA A 156 -3.02 -2.94 0.95
N VAL A 157 -3.50 -3.20 -0.26
CA VAL A 157 -4.25 -4.39 -0.68
C VAL A 157 -3.59 -5.01 -1.90
N GLN A 158 -3.80 -6.30 -2.14
CA GLN A 158 -3.29 -6.96 -3.34
C GLN A 158 -3.89 -6.29 -4.59
N GLY A 159 -3.03 -5.96 -5.56
CA GLY A 159 -3.39 -5.17 -6.75
C GLY A 159 -3.62 -3.68 -6.49
N GLY A 160 -3.35 -3.21 -5.27
CA GLY A 160 -3.53 -1.82 -4.87
C GLY A 160 -2.70 -0.83 -5.67
N LEU A 161 -1.50 -1.21 -6.13
CA LEU A 161 -0.62 -0.35 -6.91
C LEU A 161 -1.22 0.02 -8.28
N ALA A 162 -1.72 -0.97 -9.02
CA ALA A 162 -2.40 -0.73 -10.29
C ALA A 162 -3.74 -0.02 -10.09
N TYR A 163 -4.47 -0.34 -9.01
CA TYR A 163 -5.72 0.34 -8.69
C TYR A 163 -5.52 1.83 -8.36
N HIS A 164 -4.50 2.17 -7.57
CA HIS A 164 -4.09 3.55 -7.31
C HIS A 164 -3.69 4.27 -8.60
N THR A 165 -2.88 3.63 -9.44
CA THR A 165 -2.50 4.21 -10.73
C THR A 165 -3.70 4.54 -11.61
N VAL A 166 -4.68 3.63 -11.73
CA VAL A 166 -5.85 3.88 -12.58
C VAL A 166 -6.79 4.93 -12.01
N SER A 167 -6.96 5.01 -10.68
CA SER A 167 -7.77 6.06 -10.06
C SER A 167 -7.13 7.45 -10.28
N MET A 168 -5.81 7.55 -10.16
CA MET A 168 -5.07 8.77 -10.52
C MET A 168 -5.23 9.14 -11.99
N LEU A 169 -5.20 8.18 -12.92
CA LEU A 169 -5.40 8.44 -14.34
C LEU A 169 -6.82 8.95 -14.66
N ARG A 170 -7.84 8.41 -13.98
CA ARG A 170 -9.23 8.91 -14.08
C ARG A 170 -9.31 10.38 -13.62
N LEU A 171 -8.64 10.74 -12.53
CA LEU A 171 -8.52 12.12 -12.05
C LEU A 171 -7.75 13.00 -13.04
N ALA A 172 -6.60 12.54 -13.51
CA ALA A 172 -5.77 13.24 -14.48
C ALA A 172 -6.58 13.55 -15.75
N LYS A 173 -7.38 12.60 -16.24
CA LYS A 173 -8.28 12.79 -17.39
C LYS A 173 -9.31 13.90 -17.15
N ALA A 174 -9.90 13.97 -15.97
CA ALA A 174 -10.82 15.05 -15.61
C ALA A 174 -10.10 16.41 -15.57
N ILE A 175 -8.91 16.45 -14.98
CA ILE A 175 -8.10 17.67 -14.84
C ILE A 175 -7.66 18.23 -16.20
N VAL A 176 -7.14 17.39 -17.10
CA VAL A 176 -6.69 17.86 -18.43
C VAL A 176 -7.85 18.41 -19.28
N ASN A 177 -9.08 17.95 -19.06
CA ASN A 177 -10.27 18.51 -19.71
C ASN A 177 -10.65 19.90 -19.18
N CYS A 178 -10.29 20.21 -17.92
CA CYS A 178 -10.51 21.52 -17.30
C CYS A 178 -9.38 22.52 -17.59
N TYR A 179 -8.14 22.02 -17.76
CA TYR A 179 -6.94 22.84 -17.88
C TYR A 179 -6.17 22.48 -19.17
N PRO A 180 -6.49 23.13 -20.31
CA PRO A 180 -5.89 22.80 -21.61
C PRO A 180 -4.38 23.09 -21.70
N GLN A 181 -3.82 23.88 -20.77
CA GLN A 181 -2.40 24.16 -20.68
C GLN A 181 -1.56 23.01 -20.08
N VAL A 182 -2.21 21.94 -19.59
CA VAL A 182 -1.54 20.77 -19.02
C VAL A 182 -1.12 19.81 -20.13
N ASP A 183 0.15 19.41 -20.17
CA ASP A 183 0.61 18.35 -21.04
C ASP A 183 0.05 17.01 -20.58
N LYS A 184 -1.03 16.58 -21.25
CA LYS A 184 -1.69 15.31 -21.01
C LYS A 184 -0.75 14.11 -21.12
N SER A 185 0.19 14.12 -22.08
CA SER A 185 1.09 12.98 -22.29
C SER A 185 2.08 12.85 -21.14
N LEU A 186 2.64 13.97 -20.67
CA LEU A 186 3.56 13.97 -19.54
C LEU A 186 2.85 13.60 -18.24
N LEU A 187 1.66 14.16 -17.98
CA LEU A 187 0.90 13.85 -16.78
C LEU A 187 0.53 12.36 -16.72
N TYR A 188 0.01 11.78 -17.81
CA TYR A 188 -0.32 10.36 -17.83
C TYR A 188 0.91 9.46 -17.67
N ALA A 189 2.04 9.79 -18.31
CA ALA A 189 3.28 9.07 -18.13
C ALA A 189 3.77 9.14 -16.66
N GLY A 190 3.67 10.32 -16.04
CA GLY A 190 3.94 10.53 -14.62
C GLY A 190 3.06 9.68 -13.72
N CYS A 191 1.73 9.73 -13.89
CA CYS A 191 0.78 8.91 -13.14
C CYS A 191 1.09 7.41 -13.23
N ILE A 192 1.42 6.90 -14.41
CA ILE A 192 1.70 5.46 -14.59
C ILE A 192 2.99 5.03 -13.89
N LEU A 193 4.00 5.90 -13.88
CA LEU A 193 5.34 5.52 -13.44
C LEU A 193 5.64 5.90 -11.99
N HIS A 194 5.05 6.96 -11.43
CA HIS A 194 5.51 7.57 -10.16
C HIS A 194 5.80 6.57 -9.03
N ASP A 195 4.91 5.59 -8.85
CA ASP A 195 5.00 4.58 -7.79
C ASP A 195 5.49 3.21 -8.25
N MET A 196 5.81 3.05 -9.55
CA MET A 196 6.18 1.74 -10.10
C MET A 196 7.47 1.19 -9.46
N GLY A 197 8.30 2.03 -8.85
CA GLY A 197 9.45 1.59 -8.04
C GLY A 197 9.07 0.70 -6.85
N LYS A 198 7.79 0.68 -6.44
CA LYS A 198 7.27 -0.20 -5.38
C LYS A 198 7.41 -1.68 -5.69
N VAL A 199 7.50 -2.05 -6.97
CA VAL A 199 7.79 -3.45 -7.39
C VAL A 199 9.19 -3.92 -7.00
N ILE A 200 10.08 -3.01 -6.61
CA ILE A 200 11.44 -3.26 -6.12
C ILE A 200 11.56 -2.93 -4.62
N GLU A 201 10.87 -1.87 -4.18
CA GLU A 201 10.86 -1.45 -2.77
C GLU A 201 10.21 -2.50 -1.84
N LEU A 202 9.24 -3.26 -2.36
CA LEU A 202 8.43 -4.20 -1.60
C LEU A 202 8.77 -5.66 -1.94
N SER A 203 8.67 -6.54 -0.95
CA SER A 203 9.08 -7.95 -1.08
C SER A 203 8.11 -8.83 -1.89
N GLY A 204 6.89 -8.38 -2.14
CA GLY A 204 5.85 -9.18 -2.79
C GLY A 204 4.44 -8.64 -2.56
N PRO A 205 3.41 -9.31 -3.13
CA PRO A 205 2.01 -8.89 -3.05
C PRO A 205 1.32 -9.23 -1.72
N VAL A 206 1.86 -10.18 -0.97
CA VAL A 206 1.29 -10.71 0.28
C VAL A 206 2.31 -10.56 1.39
N ALA A 207 1.84 -10.20 2.60
CA ALA A 207 2.69 -10.02 3.77
C ALA A 207 3.91 -9.11 3.51
N THR A 208 3.69 -8.07 2.70
CA THR A 208 4.71 -7.17 2.18
C THR A 208 5.62 -6.58 3.27
N GLN A 209 6.92 -6.71 3.05
CA GLN A 209 7.96 -6.03 3.80
C GLN A 209 8.76 -5.14 2.85
N TYR A 210 9.43 -4.14 3.42
CA TYR A 210 10.42 -3.36 2.67
C TYR A 210 11.65 -4.22 2.40
N THR A 211 12.13 -4.21 1.15
CA THR A 211 13.43 -4.80 0.80
C THR A 211 14.58 -3.98 1.41
N VAL A 212 15.81 -4.49 1.35
CA VAL A 212 16.98 -3.73 1.81
C VAL A 212 17.13 -2.47 0.95
N GLU A 213 17.00 -2.62 -0.35
CA GLU A 213 16.99 -1.54 -1.34
C GLU A 213 15.83 -0.58 -1.08
N GLY A 214 14.63 -1.09 -0.79
CA GLY A 214 13.47 -0.27 -0.45
C GLY A 214 13.69 0.62 0.77
N ASN A 215 14.28 0.07 1.84
CA ASN A 215 14.58 0.86 3.04
C ASN A 215 15.72 1.87 2.84
N MET A 216 16.74 1.52 2.05
CA MET A 216 17.95 2.33 1.91
C MET A 216 17.86 3.38 0.79
N ILE A 217 17.07 3.12 -0.25
CA ILE A 217 17.01 3.93 -1.48
C ILE A 217 15.61 4.53 -1.67
N GLY A 218 14.56 3.72 -1.49
CA GLY A 218 13.17 4.13 -1.68
C GLY A 218 12.71 4.16 -3.14
N HIS A 219 11.40 3.97 -3.35
CA HIS A 219 10.84 3.76 -4.68
C HIS A 219 11.05 4.91 -5.67
N LEU A 220 11.16 6.17 -5.21
CA LEU A 220 11.35 7.36 -6.07
C LEU A 220 12.66 7.27 -6.85
N VAL A 221 13.74 6.90 -6.15
CA VAL A 221 15.07 6.77 -6.75
C VAL A 221 15.16 5.47 -7.54
N LEU A 222 14.54 4.39 -7.05
CA LEU A 222 14.48 3.12 -7.77
C LEU A 222 13.75 3.26 -9.12
N ILE A 223 12.63 3.98 -9.18
CA ILE A 223 11.92 4.18 -10.46
C ILE A 223 12.69 5.10 -11.41
N ASP A 224 13.33 6.16 -10.89
CA ASP A 224 14.19 7.03 -11.69
C ASP A 224 15.33 6.23 -12.37
N GLU A 225 15.96 5.33 -11.62
CA GLU A 225 16.96 4.40 -12.15
C GLU A 225 16.36 3.52 -13.26
N GLN A 226 15.18 2.92 -13.03
CA GLN A 226 14.54 2.06 -14.03
C GLN A 226 14.16 2.84 -15.31
N ILE A 227 13.73 4.09 -15.19
CA ILE A 227 13.48 4.98 -16.33
C ILE A 227 14.76 5.23 -17.12
N PHE A 228 15.87 5.53 -16.43
CA PHE A 228 17.16 5.75 -17.08
C PHE A 228 17.71 4.49 -17.77
N LEU A 229 17.58 3.32 -17.12
CA LEU A 229 17.95 2.03 -17.71
C LEU A 229 17.10 1.68 -18.93
N ALA A 230 15.78 1.92 -18.87
CA ALA A 230 14.87 1.73 -20.00
C ALA A 230 15.27 2.63 -21.18
N ALA A 231 15.62 3.90 -20.93
CA ALA A 231 16.07 4.81 -21.98
C ALA A 231 17.32 4.30 -22.70
N ASN A 232 18.31 3.77 -21.96
CA ASN A 232 19.51 3.16 -22.54
C ASN A 232 19.19 1.92 -23.38
N GLU A 233 18.39 0.99 -22.87
CA GLU A 233 17.99 -0.24 -23.58
C GLU A 233 17.24 0.08 -24.88
N LEU A 234 16.35 1.08 -24.83
CA LEU A 234 15.58 1.55 -25.97
C LEU A 234 16.40 2.43 -26.93
N LYS A 235 17.68 2.68 -26.64
CA LYS A 235 18.57 3.56 -27.42
C LYS A 235 17.98 4.96 -27.62
N LEU A 236 17.32 5.48 -26.59
CA LEU A 236 16.82 6.85 -26.53
C LEU A 236 17.97 7.80 -26.16
N ASP A 237 17.84 9.07 -26.54
CA ASP A 237 18.80 10.09 -26.10
C ASP A 237 18.65 10.35 -24.60
N THR A 238 19.64 9.91 -23.82
CA THR A 238 19.67 10.07 -22.37
C THR A 238 19.87 11.51 -21.91
N LYS A 239 20.14 12.43 -22.84
CA LYS A 239 20.25 13.87 -22.60
C LYS A 239 19.05 14.66 -23.13
N SER A 240 18.05 13.98 -23.68
CA SER A 240 16.83 14.64 -24.16
C SER A 240 16.07 15.32 -23.02
N GLU A 241 15.43 16.46 -23.35
CA GLU A 241 14.55 17.16 -22.42
C GLU A 241 13.36 16.29 -22.01
N ASP A 242 12.77 15.52 -22.94
CA ASP A 242 11.71 14.56 -22.65
C ASP A 242 12.08 13.63 -21.48
N LEU A 243 13.27 13.02 -21.51
CA LEU A 243 13.70 12.13 -20.44
C LEU A 243 13.89 12.88 -19.12
N LEU A 244 14.47 14.09 -19.17
CA LEU A 244 14.66 14.93 -17.99
C LEU A 244 13.32 15.28 -17.33
N LEU A 245 12.32 15.70 -18.11
CA LEU A 245 11.00 16.06 -17.61
C LEU A 245 10.31 14.86 -16.95
N LEU A 246 10.34 13.68 -17.59
CA LEU A 246 9.74 12.46 -17.03
C LEU A 246 10.41 12.03 -15.72
N ARG A 247 11.75 12.12 -15.64
CA ARG A 247 12.49 11.84 -14.40
C ARG A 247 12.13 12.83 -13.30
N HIS A 248 11.97 14.11 -13.62
CA HIS A 248 11.51 15.12 -12.66
C HIS A 248 10.10 14.83 -12.13
N MET A 249 9.17 14.39 -13.00
CA MET A 249 7.82 14.01 -12.59
C MET A 249 7.84 12.98 -11.46
N VAL A 250 8.59 11.88 -11.63
CA VAL A 250 8.63 10.81 -10.62
C VAL A 250 9.45 11.17 -9.39
N LEU A 251 10.53 11.94 -9.54
CA LEU A 251 11.35 12.36 -8.39
C LEU A 251 10.67 13.44 -7.54
N ALA A 252 9.76 14.24 -8.09
CA ALA A 252 9.14 15.35 -7.39
C ALA A 252 7.71 15.05 -6.88
N HIS A 253 7.14 13.89 -7.20
CA HIS A 253 5.69 13.64 -7.01
C HIS A 253 5.24 13.65 -5.54
N HIS A 254 6.11 13.33 -4.58
CA HIS A 254 5.80 13.49 -3.16
C HIS A 254 5.59 14.95 -2.75
N GLY A 255 5.96 15.93 -3.58
CA GLY A 255 5.55 17.33 -3.45
C GLY A 255 6.27 18.15 -2.38
N LYS A 256 6.74 17.50 -1.30
CA LYS A 256 7.33 18.15 -0.13
C LYS A 256 8.56 17.40 0.36
N PHE A 257 9.54 18.13 0.88
CA PHE A 257 10.73 17.53 1.48
C PHE A 257 10.36 16.68 2.71
N GLU A 258 9.37 17.11 3.49
CA GLU A 258 8.86 16.39 4.66
C GLU A 258 8.20 15.06 4.30
N TYR A 259 7.76 14.89 3.05
CA TYR A 259 7.22 13.64 2.54
C TYR A 259 8.30 12.76 1.89
N GLY A 260 9.58 13.16 1.99
CA GLY A 260 10.70 12.42 1.42
C GLY A 260 10.98 12.72 -0.05
N SER A 261 10.37 13.77 -0.61
CA SER A 261 10.65 14.19 -1.98
C SER A 261 12.08 14.76 -2.10
N PRO A 262 12.93 14.27 -3.01
CA PRO A 262 14.27 14.85 -3.24
C PRO A 262 14.21 16.25 -3.86
N LYS A 263 13.12 16.58 -4.56
CA LYS A 263 12.84 17.89 -5.17
C LYS A 263 11.37 18.26 -5.03
N LEU A 264 11.10 19.56 -5.01
CA LEU A 264 9.72 20.06 -5.13
C LEU A 264 9.27 19.99 -6.59
N PRO A 265 7.96 19.94 -6.87
CA PRO A 265 7.43 20.11 -8.22
C PRO A 265 7.92 21.43 -8.84
N GLN A 266 8.40 21.35 -10.08
CA GLN A 266 8.90 22.50 -10.86
C GLN A 266 8.30 22.53 -12.27
N LEU A 267 7.32 21.65 -12.52
CA LEU A 267 6.51 21.57 -13.73
C LEU A 267 5.05 21.66 -13.30
N LEU A 268 4.20 22.22 -14.16
CA LEU A 268 2.76 22.27 -13.88
C LEU A 268 2.21 20.85 -13.69
N GLU A 269 2.63 19.92 -14.54
CA GLU A 269 2.24 18.52 -14.51
C GLU A 269 2.74 17.83 -13.24
N ALA A 270 3.93 18.18 -12.75
CA ALA A 270 4.47 17.61 -11.52
C ALA A 270 3.70 18.10 -10.28
N GLU A 271 3.29 19.37 -10.27
CA GLU A 271 2.45 19.93 -9.21
C GLU A 271 1.08 19.26 -9.21
N ILE A 272 0.49 19.07 -10.39
CA ILE A 272 -0.78 18.36 -10.55
C ILE A 272 -0.64 16.89 -10.14
N LEU A 273 0.43 16.19 -10.54
CA LEU A 273 0.67 14.81 -10.16
C LEU A 273 0.72 14.65 -8.63
N HIS A 274 1.45 15.53 -7.94
CA HIS A 274 1.48 15.55 -6.48
C HIS A 274 0.08 15.71 -5.87
N GLN A 275 -0.70 16.67 -6.39
CA GLN A 275 -2.05 16.91 -5.88
C GLN A 275 -3.01 15.76 -6.18
N ILE A 276 -2.88 15.11 -7.33
CA ILE A 276 -3.67 13.92 -7.68
C ILE A 276 -3.36 12.77 -6.71
N ASP A 277 -2.08 12.51 -6.45
CA ASP A 277 -1.64 11.47 -5.51
C ASP A 277 -2.20 11.71 -4.10
N ASP A 278 -1.99 12.91 -3.53
CA ASP A 278 -2.50 13.21 -2.18
C ASP A 278 -4.03 13.21 -2.09
N PHE A 279 -4.71 13.61 -3.16
CA PHE A 279 -6.16 13.58 -3.24
C PHE A 279 -6.67 12.14 -3.27
N ASP A 280 -6.14 11.29 -4.14
CA ASP A 280 -6.54 9.89 -4.26
C ASP A 280 -6.31 9.13 -2.95
N ALA A 281 -5.10 9.26 -2.39
CA ALA A 281 -4.73 8.72 -1.08
C ALA A 281 -5.68 9.20 0.04
N GLY A 282 -6.08 10.47 0.00
CA GLY A 282 -6.99 11.08 0.96
C GLY A 282 -8.41 10.53 0.85
N VAL A 283 -8.96 10.49 -0.36
CA VAL A 283 -10.31 9.97 -0.61
C VAL A 283 -10.38 8.49 -0.24
N TYR A 284 -9.37 7.70 -0.63
CA TYR A 284 -9.32 6.28 -0.26
C TYR A 284 -9.31 6.10 1.26
N ALA A 285 -8.41 6.78 1.97
CA ALA A 285 -8.28 6.64 3.43
C ALA A 285 -9.57 7.05 4.18
N ILE A 286 -10.20 8.15 3.77
CA ILE A 286 -11.44 8.65 4.38
C ILE A 286 -12.60 7.69 4.07
N THR A 287 -12.74 7.27 2.81
CA THR A 287 -13.82 6.37 2.38
C THR A 287 -13.73 5.03 3.10
N ASN A 288 -12.54 4.44 3.16
CA ASN A 288 -12.33 3.16 3.86
C ASN A 288 -12.71 3.28 5.34
N ALA A 289 -12.26 4.35 6.03
CA ALA A 289 -12.61 4.57 7.43
C ALA A 289 -14.13 4.77 7.63
N LEU A 290 -14.79 5.53 6.75
CA LEU A 290 -16.23 5.78 6.83
C LEU A 290 -17.06 4.52 6.57
N GLN A 291 -16.65 3.65 5.63
CA GLN A 291 -17.34 2.37 5.35
C GLN A 291 -17.45 1.49 6.60
N HIS A 292 -16.44 1.55 7.49
CA HIS A 292 -16.39 0.81 8.76
C HIS A 292 -16.94 1.58 9.97
N THR A 293 -17.35 2.84 9.79
CA THR A 293 -17.87 3.69 10.87
C THR A 293 -19.38 3.56 10.98
N LYS A 294 -19.95 3.50 12.18
CA LYS A 294 -21.42 3.43 12.34
C LYS A 294 -22.09 4.74 11.88
N PRO A 295 -23.24 4.69 11.18
CA PRO A 295 -24.00 5.90 10.84
C PRO A 295 -24.30 6.74 12.08
N GLY A 296 -24.11 8.06 11.96
CA GLY A 296 -24.27 9.01 13.05
C GLY A 296 -23.07 9.12 14.00
N THR A 297 -21.93 8.52 13.69
CA THR A 297 -20.70 8.57 14.50
C THR A 297 -19.48 9.02 13.71
N TYR A 298 -18.35 9.21 14.38
CA TYR A 298 -17.09 9.60 13.77
C TYR A 298 -16.17 8.40 13.55
N THR A 299 -15.33 8.48 12.52
CA THR A 299 -14.17 7.61 12.35
C THR A 299 -13.21 7.77 13.53
N ASP A 300 -12.31 6.80 13.69
CA ASP A 300 -11.07 7.03 14.43
C ASP A 300 -10.19 8.11 13.74
N ALA A 301 -9.18 8.59 14.46
CA ALA A 301 -8.26 9.59 13.95
C ALA A 301 -7.41 9.02 12.80
N ILE A 302 -7.46 9.65 11.62
CA ILE A 302 -6.74 9.19 10.44
C ILE A 302 -5.38 9.89 10.38
N LYS A 303 -4.30 9.17 10.69
CA LYS A 303 -2.93 9.72 10.77
C LYS A 303 -2.49 10.38 9.45
N SER A 304 -2.81 9.77 8.32
CA SER A 304 -2.48 10.31 6.99
C SER A 304 -3.23 11.59 6.64
N ARG A 305 -4.24 11.99 7.43
CA ARG A 305 -5.02 13.22 7.27
C ARG A 305 -4.90 14.11 8.52
N ASP A 306 -3.69 14.22 9.05
CA ASP A 306 -3.34 15.06 10.21
C ASP A 306 -4.08 14.68 11.50
N GLY A 307 -4.43 13.39 11.65
CA GLY A 307 -5.17 12.90 12.82
C GLY A 307 -6.64 13.35 12.86
N ARG A 308 -7.17 13.90 11.76
CA ARG A 308 -8.57 14.32 11.69
C ARG A 308 -9.51 13.12 11.77
N ARG A 309 -10.70 13.38 12.30
CA ARG A 309 -11.84 12.44 12.33
C ARG A 309 -12.91 12.93 11.36
N PHE A 310 -13.59 12.00 10.72
CA PHE A 310 -14.63 12.28 9.74
C PHE A 310 -15.97 11.73 10.23
N TYR A 311 -17.04 12.48 10.02
CA TYR A 311 -18.38 12.08 10.46
C TYR A 311 -19.06 11.25 9.38
N ARG A 312 -19.66 10.10 9.74
CA ARG A 312 -20.59 9.37 8.85
C ARG A 312 -22.01 9.85 9.13
N PRO A 313 -22.70 10.49 8.16
CA PRO A 313 -24.10 10.86 8.29
C PRO A 313 -24.99 9.68 8.68
N THR A 314 -26.15 9.95 9.31
CA THR A 314 -27.13 8.91 9.64
C THR A 314 -27.78 8.29 8.40
N LYS A 315 -27.80 9.03 7.28
CA LYS A 315 -28.18 8.58 5.95
C LYS A 315 -27.09 9.04 4.99
N ASP A 316 -26.34 8.10 4.44
CA ASP A 316 -25.24 8.37 3.52
C ASP A 316 -25.33 7.44 2.31
N GLU A 317 -26.37 7.66 1.48
CA GLU A 317 -26.65 6.78 0.33
C GLU A 317 -25.49 6.71 -0.65
N ALA A 318 -24.72 7.80 -0.79
CA ALA A 318 -23.56 7.84 -1.68
C ALA A 318 -22.45 6.89 -1.19
N LEU A 319 -22.14 6.91 0.11
CA LEU A 319 -21.17 5.98 0.69
C LEU A 319 -21.71 4.54 0.72
N ASP A 320 -23.00 4.37 1.02
CA ASP A 320 -23.64 3.05 1.12
C ASP A 320 -23.73 2.35 -0.25
N GLN A 321 -23.80 3.10 -1.35
CA GLN A 321 -23.77 2.59 -2.73
C GLN A 321 -22.36 2.50 -3.33
N ALA A 322 -21.36 3.12 -2.68
CA ALA A 322 -19.99 3.04 -3.15
C ALA A 322 -19.45 1.61 -3.02
N LYS A 323 -18.56 1.23 -3.94
CA LYS A 323 -17.88 -0.07 -3.85
C LYS A 323 -17.08 -0.13 -2.54
N LEU A 324 -17.13 -1.27 -1.87
CA LEU A 324 -16.26 -1.56 -0.71
C LEU A 324 -14.80 -1.52 -1.19
N LEU A 325 -13.94 -0.77 -0.51
CA LEU A 325 -12.54 -0.59 -0.93
C LEU A 325 -11.62 -1.75 -0.52
N GLU A 326 -11.97 -2.47 0.55
CA GLU A 326 -11.14 -3.49 1.19
C GLU A 326 -11.94 -4.62 1.83
#